data_AF-A0A453IAN4-F1
#
_entry.id   AF-A0A453IAN4-F1
#
_cell.length_a   1.000
_cell.length_b   1.000
_cell.length_c   1.000
_cell.angle_alpha   90.00
_cell.angle_beta   90.00
_cell.angle_gamma   90.00
#
_symmetry.space_group_name_H-M   'P 1'
#
loop_
_entity.id
_entity.type
_entity.pdbx_description
1 polymer ?
#
loop_
_entity_poly.entity_id
_entity_poly.type
_entity_poly.pdbx_seq_one_letter_code
_entity_poly.pdbx_strand_id
1 'polypeptide(L)'
;MIHTSPCRIEQGIHNTEKIRDSASGRYKDLMIPWDWMLDSGIISQLKAASLKLAKEYMNRIMNALKSDPFVNDEELLLQGVRFAFRIHQLAGGFDEGCRKAFQELKTYASKSE
;
A
#
# COMPACT_ATOMS: atom_id res chain seq x y z
N MET A 1 -15.31 13.72 4.98
CA MET A 1 -14.13 13.54 4.10
C MET A 1 -12.91 13.42 5.01
N ILE A 2 -12.42 12.19 5.26
CA ILE A 2 -11.30 11.99 6.17
C ILE A 2 -10.01 12.25 5.37
N HIS A 3 -9.43 13.44 5.52
CA HIS A 3 -8.11 13.75 4.98
C HIS A 3 -7.07 12.91 5.72
N THR A 4 -6.73 11.75 5.15
CA THR A 4 -5.58 10.97 5.62
C THR A 4 -4.33 11.54 4.94
N SER A 5 -3.45 12.16 5.71
CA SER A 5 -2.16 12.64 5.23
C SER A 5 -1.41 11.50 4.54
N PRO A 6 -0.82 11.73 3.34
CA PRO A 6 -0.02 10.71 2.69
C PRO A 6 1.06 10.16 3.61
N CYS A 7 1.19 8.83 3.68
CA CYS A 7 2.36 8.24 4.30
C CYS A 7 3.62 8.83 3.64
N ARG A 8 4.61 9.22 4.45
CA ARG A 8 5.85 9.88 3.97
C ARG A 8 6.56 9.07 2.88
N ILE A 9 6.48 7.73 2.97
CA ILE A 9 7.05 6.82 1.97
C ILE A 9 6.34 6.93 0.63
N GLU A 10 5.02 7.10 0.64
CA GLU A 10 4.23 7.22 -0.59
C GLU A 10 4.44 8.57 -1.26
N GLN A 11 4.51 9.63 -0.47
CA GLN A 11 4.89 10.95 -0.98
C GLN A 11 6.31 10.91 -1.57
N GLY A 12 7.23 10.20 -0.92
CA GLY A 12 8.60 10.01 -1.39
C GLY A 12 8.67 9.26 -2.71
N ILE A 13 8.03 8.08 -2.79
CA ILE A 13 7.97 7.27 -4.02
C ILE A 13 7.33 8.05 -5.16
N HIS A 14 6.16 8.64 -4.94
CA HIS A 14 5.46 9.40 -5.96
C HIS A 14 6.30 10.58 -6.49
N ASN A 15 6.96 11.32 -5.59
CA ASN A 15 7.81 12.43 -5.97
C ASN A 15 9.04 11.97 -6.76
N THR A 16 9.67 10.86 -6.34
CA THR A 16 10.82 10.27 -7.06
C THR A 16 10.42 9.77 -8.44
N GLU A 17 9.30 9.06 -8.58
CA GLU A 17 8.77 8.61 -9.89
C GLU A 17 8.52 9.83 -10.79
N LYS A 18 7.85 10.86 -10.28
CA LYS A 18 7.54 12.08 -11.05
C LYS A 18 8.78 12.83 -11.52
N ILE A 19 9.78 13.01 -10.65
CA ILE A 19 11.03 13.69 -11.01
C ILE A 19 11.79 12.89 -12.07
N ARG A 20 11.90 11.57 -11.89
CA ARG A 20 12.55 10.66 -12.83
C ARG A 20 11.87 10.71 -14.20
N ASP A 21 10.55 10.58 -14.25
CA ASP A 21 9.80 10.52 -15.51
C ASP A 21 9.90 11.86 -16.27
N SER A 22 9.83 12.98 -15.55
CA SER A 22 10.02 14.31 -16.14
C SER A 22 11.44 14.54 -16.68
N ALA A 23 12.46 14.15 -15.92
CA ALA A 23 13.85 14.36 -16.31
C ALA A 23 14.28 13.40 -17.43
N SER A 24 13.92 12.11 -17.34
CA SER A 24 14.24 11.10 -18.36
C SER A 24 13.62 11.43 -19.73
N GLY A 25 12.40 11.97 -19.77
CA GLY A 25 11.77 12.44 -21.01
C GLY A 25 12.62 13.49 -21.72
N ARG A 26 13.09 14.51 -20.99
CA ARG A 26 13.97 15.55 -21.55
C ARG A 26 15.31 15.01 -22.04
N TYR A 27 15.91 14.06 -21.33
CA TYR A 27 17.17 13.44 -21.73
C TYR A 27 16.98 12.62 -23.01
N LYS A 28 15.88 11.86 -23.08
CA LYS A 28 15.50 11.09 -24.27
C LYS A 28 15.31 12.00 -25.49
N ASP A 29 14.65 13.15 -25.34
CA ASP A 29 14.45 14.13 -26.42
C ASP A 29 15.77 14.71 -26.93
N LEU A 30 16.76 14.85 -26.04
CA LEU A 30 18.12 15.32 -26.37
C LEU A 30 19.05 14.20 -26.86
N MET A 31 18.55 12.98 -27.03
CA MET A 31 19.34 11.78 -27.37
C MET A 31 20.48 11.51 -26.38
N ILE A 32 20.32 11.91 -25.12
CA ILE A 32 21.27 11.60 -24.05
C ILE A 32 20.86 10.24 -23.46
N PRO A 33 21.80 9.29 -23.28
CA PRO A 33 21.51 8.03 -22.59
C PRO A 33 20.85 8.32 -21.23
N TRP A 34 19.74 7.65 -20.94
CA TRP A 34 18.92 7.91 -19.75
C TRP A 34 18.65 6.66 -18.93
N ASP A 35 19.06 5.47 -19.39
CA ASP A 35 18.83 4.18 -18.73
C ASP A 35 19.43 4.13 -17.31
N TRP A 36 20.52 4.85 -17.07
CA TRP A 36 21.14 4.98 -15.74
C TRP A 36 20.26 5.73 -14.73
N MET A 37 19.21 6.43 -15.19
CA MET A 37 18.24 7.12 -14.34
C MET A 37 17.12 6.19 -13.86
N LEU A 38 17.01 4.97 -14.41
CA LEU A 38 16.06 3.98 -13.95
C LEU A 38 16.44 3.54 -12.52
N ASP A 39 15.45 3.41 -11.63
CA ASP A 39 15.67 2.98 -10.24
C ASP A 39 16.06 1.50 -10.10
N SER A 40 16.36 0.80 -11.20
CA SER A 40 16.71 -0.62 -11.23
C SER A 40 15.69 -1.51 -10.49
N GLY A 41 14.42 -1.10 -10.45
CA GLY A 41 13.34 -1.80 -9.78
C GLY A 41 13.29 -1.61 -8.26
N ILE A 42 14.11 -0.72 -7.67
CA ILE A 42 14.07 -0.41 -6.23
C ILE A 42 12.67 0.07 -5.81
N ILE A 43 12.00 0.88 -6.63
CA ILE A 43 10.66 1.37 -6.32
C ILE A 43 9.66 0.22 -6.32
N SER A 44 9.76 -0.71 -7.28
CA SER A 44 8.94 -1.91 -7.34
C SER A 44 9.16 -2.81 -6.11
N GLN A 45 10.41 -2.99 -5.68
CA GLN A 45 10.74 -3.76 -4.48
C GLN A 45 10.16 -3.11 -3.21
N LEU A 46 10.22 -1.79 -3.11
CA LEU A 46 9.65 -1.06 -1.98
C LEU A 46 8.13 -1.20 -1.93
N LYS A 47 7.44 -1.04 -3.08
CA LYS A 47 5.99 -1.29 -3.19
C LYS A 47 5.64 -2.73 -2.78
N ALA A 48 6.41 -3.72 -3.24
CA ALA A 48 6.20 -5.13 -2.88
C ALA A 48 6.43 -5.41 -1.38
N ALA A 49 7.46 -4.82 -0.78
CA ALA A 49 7.72 -4.95 0.66
C ALA A 49 6.57 -4.34 1.50
N SER A 50 6.04 -3.19 1.07
CA SER A 50 4.88 -2.55 1.70
C SER A 50 3.62 -3.42 1.59
N LEU A 51 3.36 -4.05 0.44
CA LEU A 51 2.26 -5.01 0.27
C LEU A 51 2.39 -6.20 1.22
N LYS A 52 3.58 -6.79 1.32
CA LYS A 52 3.84 -7.89 2.25
C LYS A 52 3.54 -7.49 3.70
N LEU A 53 3.94 -6.29 4.12
CA LEU A 53 3.65 -5.77 5.45
C LEU A 53 2.14 -5.57 5.67
N ALA A 54 1.42 -5.05 4.67
CA ALA A 54 -0.03 -4.90 4.72
C ALA A 54 -0.75 -6.24 4.94
N LYS A 55 -0.32 -7.27 4.21
CA LYS A 55 -0.84 -8.63 4.36
C LYS A 55 -0.66 -9.16 5.78
N GLU A 56 0.56 -9.07 6.32
CA GLU A 56 0.85 -9.54 7.69
C GLU A 56 0.03 -8.77 8.73
N TYR A 57 -0.13 -7.46 8.56
CA TYR A 57 -0.93 -6.64 9.45
C TYR A 57 -2.41 -7.05 9.44
N MET A 58 -3.01 -7.19 8.25
CA MET A 58 -4.40 -7.64 8.10
C MET A 58 -4.60 -9.03 8.72
N ASN A 59 -3.69 -9.98 8.46
CA ASN A 59 -3.77 -11.32 9.04
C ASN A 59 -3.72 -11.29 10.58
N ARG A 60 -2.88 -10.44 11.17
CA ARG A 60 -2.79 -10.29 12.63
C ARG A 60 -4.08 -9.76 13.23
N ILE A 61 -4.69 -8.74 12.63
CA ILE A 61 -6.00 -8.22 13.05
C ILE A 61 -7.03 -9.34 12.98
N MET A 62 -7.10 -10.05 11.85
CA MET A 62 -8.04 -11.15 11.67
C MET A 62 -7.85 -12.28 12.69
N ASN A 63 -6.61 -12.61 13.03
CA ASN A 63 -6.33 -13.63 14.03
C ASN A 63 -6.70 -13.17 15.44
N ALA A 64 -6.44 -11.91 15.79
CA ALA A 64 -6.83 -11.36 17.09
C ALA A 64 -8.36 -11.39 17.27
N LEU A 65 -9.10 -10.92 16.27
CA LEU A 65 -10.57 -10.91 16.29
C LEU A 65 -11.19 -12.32 16.35
N LYS A 66 -10.57 -13.30 15.70
CA LYS A 66 -11.02 -14.71 15.77
C LYS A 66 -10.72 -15.36 17.13
N SER A 67 -9.71 -14.88 17.85
CA SER A 67 -9.24 -15.49 19.10
C SER A 67 -10.04 -15.04 20.31
N ASP A 68 -10.63 -13.84 20.28
CA ASP A 68 -11.46 -13.32 21.36
C ASP A 68 -12.78 -12.74 20.82
N PRO A 69 -13.90 -13.48 20.95
CA PRO A 69 -15.22 -13.05 20.50
C PRO A 69 -15.77 -11.81 21.21
N PHE A 70 -15.19 -11.40 22.34
CA PHE A 70 -15.61 -10.24 23.12
C PHE A 70 -14.81 -8.97 22.77
N VAL A 71 -13.76 -9.09 21.95
CA VAL A 71 -13.04 -7.94 21.40
C VAL A 71 -13.90 -7.31 20.32
N ASN A 72 -14.75 -6.36 20.73
CA ASN A 72 -15.43 -5.46 19.81
C ASN A 72 -14.55 -4.24 19.52
N ASP A 73 -13.49 -4.45 18.74
CA ASP A 73 -12.58 -3.39 18.33
C ASP A 73 -12.88 -2.91 16.90
N GLU A 74 -14.06 -2.32 16.71
CA GLU A 74 -14.42 -1.62 15.46
C GLU A 74 -13.34 -0.61 15.03
N GLU A 75 -12.71 0.07 15.99
CA GLU A 75 -11.62 1.00 15.71
C GLU A 75 -10.37 0.28 15.17
N LEU A 76 -10.03 -0.91 15.68
CA LEU A 76 -8.93 -1.72 15.16
C LEU A 76 -9.22 -2.21 13.73
N LEU A 77 -10.46 -2.64 13.47
CA LEU A 77 -10.91 -3.01 12.13
C LEU A 77 -10.81 -1.84 11.15
N LEU A 78 -11.29 -0.66 11.56
CA LEU A 78 -11.25 0.54 10.76
C LEU A 78 -9.82 1.01 10.46
N GLN A 79 -8.92 0.91 11.44
CA GLN A 79 -7.48 1.13 11.26
C GLN A 79 -6.87 0.12 10.28
N GLY A 80 -7.24 -1.16 10.40
CA GLY A 80 -6.95 -2.24 9.45
C GLY A 80 -7.29 -1.89 8.02
N VAL A 81 -8.54 -1.51 7.79
CA VAL A 81 -9.07 -1.16 6.45
C VAL A 81 -8.36 0.07 5.90
N ARG A 82 -8.18 1.12 6.71
CA ARG A 82 -7.51 2.36 6.29
C ARG A 82 -6.06 2.12 5.91
N PHE A 83 -5.33 1.35 6.70
CA PHE A 83 -3.94 1.00 6.42
C PHE A 83 -3.82 0.20 5.12
N ALA A 84 -4.63 -0.85 4.97
CA ALA A 84 -4.64 -1.66 3.75
C ALA A 84 -4.96 -0.81 2.51
N PHE A 85 -5.98 0.05 2.58
CA PHE A 85 -6.33 0.94 1.48
C PHE A 85 -5.19 1.89 1.12
N ARG A 86 -4.44 2.39 2.11
CA ARG A 86 -3.31 3.29 1.88
C ARG A 86 -2.19 2.57 1.10
N ILE A 87 -1.86 1.34 1.49
CA ILE A 87 -0.90 0.50 0.77
C ILE A 87 -1.41 0.10 -0.63
N HIS A 88 -2.71 -0.13 -0.81
CA HIS A 88 -3.31 -0.35 -2.13
C HIS A 88 -3.01 0.84 -3.07
N GLN A 89 -3.25 2.07 -2.60
CA GLN A 89 -2.97 3.28 -3.38
C GLN A 89 -1.48 3.43 -3.70
N LEU A 90 -0.61 3.10 -2.74
CA LEU A 90 0.84 3.13 -2.92
C LEU A 90 1.32 2.17 -4.01
N ALA A 91 0.85 0.93 -3.96
CA ALA A 91 1.31 -0.14 -4.84
C ALA A 91 0.61 -0.12 -6.22
N GLY A 92 -0.44 0.69 -6.38
CA GLY A 92 -1.27 0.67 -7.58
C GLY A 92 -2.18 -0.55 -7.67
N GLY A 93 -2.44 -1.22 -6.55
CA GLY A 93 -3.24 -2.44 -6.47
C GLY A 93 -2.68 -3.48 -5.50
N PHE A 94 -3.47 -4.51 -5.23
CA PHE A 94 -3.07 -5.66 -4.43
C PHE A 94 -2.70 -6.87 -5.28
N ASP A 95 -1.66 -7.58 -4.86
CA ASP A 95 -1.43 -8.97 -5.25
C ASP A 95 -2.53 -9.90 -4.71
N GLU A 96 -2.57 -11.14 -5.20
CA GLU A 96 -3.61 -12.12 -4.85
C GLU A 96 -3.69 -12.38 -3.33
N GLY A 97 -2.54 -12.47 -2.66
CA GLY A 97 -2.48 -12.72 -1.22
C GLY A 97 -3.00 -11.55 -0.40
N CYS A 98 -2.65 -10.32 -0.77
CA CYS A 98 -3.15 -9.10 -0.18
C CYS A 98 -4.66 -8.93 -0.41
N ARG A 99 -5.13 -9.22 -1.62
CA ARG A 99 -6.56 -9.11 -1.98
C ARG A 99 -7.42 -10.04 -1.14
N LYS A 100 -6.98 -11.29 -0.97
CA LYS A 100 -7.67 -12.28 -0.12
C LYS A 100 -7.74 -11.81 1.34
N ALA A 101 -6.61 -11.39 1.92
CA ALA A 101 -6.57 -10.89 3.30
C ALA A 101 -7.45 -9.65 3.51
N PHE A 102 -7.45 -8.72 2.54
CA PHE A 102 -8.30 -7.54 2.59
C PHE A 102 -9.79 -7.88 2.51
N GLN A 103 -10.16 -8.83 1.66
CA GLN A 103 -11.55 -9.27 1.52
C GLN A 103 -12.06 -9.91 2.82
N GLU A 104 -11.24 -10.73 3.50
CA GLU A 104 -11.57 -11.30 4.80
C GLU A 104 -11.80 -10.20 5.86
N LEU A 105 -10.91 -9.21 5.92
CA LEU A 105 -11.02 -8.06 6.81
C LEU A 105 -12.30 -7.25 6.55
N LYS A 106 -12.62 -6.99 5.28
CA LYS A 106 -13.85 -6.28 4.87
C LYS A 106 -15.11 -7.05 5.26
N THR A 107 -15.14 -8.36 5.01
CA THR A 107 -16.29 -9.20 5.34
C THR A 107 -16.52 -9.26 6.86
N TYR A 108 -15.48 -9.21 7.67
CA TYR A 108 -15.63 -9.14 9.13
C TYR A 108 -16.19 -7.77 9.57
N ALA A 109 -15.66 -6.68 9.03
CA ALA A 109 -16.15 -5.33 9.32
C ALA A 109 -17.64 -5.15 8.96
N SER A 110 -18.12 -5.75 7.87
CA SER A 110 -19.53 -5.71 7.47
C SER A 110 -20.46 -6.64 8.26
N LYS A 111 -19.94 -7.49 9.15
CA LYS A 111 -20.74 -8.36 10.03
C LYS A 111 -20.96 -7.78 11.43
N SER A 112 -20.27 -6.69 11.76
CA SER A 112 -20.38 -5.99 13.04
C SER A 112 -21.48 -4.91 13.06
N GLU A 113 -22.14 -4.64 11.91
CA GLU A 113 -23.40 -3.87 11.82
C GLU A 113 -24.63 -4.77 12.01
#